data_AF-A0A9X8GA87-F1
#
_entry.id   AF-A0A9X8GA87-F1
#
_cell.length_a   1.000
_cell.length_b   1.000
_cell.length_c   1.000
_cell.angle_alpha   90.00
_cell.angle_beta   90.00
_cell.angle_gamma   90.00
#
_symmetry.space_group_name_H-M   'P 1'
#
loop_
_entity.id
_entity.type
_entity.pdbx_description
1 polymer ?
#
loop_
_entity_poly.entity_id
_entity_poly.type
_entity_poly.pdbx_seq_one_letter_code
_entity_poly.pdbx_strand_id
1 'polypeptide(L)'
;MNEEIDYNEFLRDLILTSAIRTETLESILEDNQDCLYTGTGYRVLFFDREHISHVDISKGLEPLVDIEGYYESFSKTLEGTQKLRINPLFNHHFRIVLEMQINNGLDINKLFNKYKSKLEEETIKYYEFCKDEEEVLSILDSSFKIINHKPFS
;
A
#
# COMPACT_ATOMS: atom_id res chain seq x y z
N MET A 1 27.98 -0.38 -8.35
CA MET A 1 28.22 0.73 -7.42
C MET A 1 26.88 0.94 -6.77
N ASN A 2 26.67 0.47 -5.54
CA ASN A 2 25.36 0.63 -4.89
C ASN A 2 25.25 2.10 -4.51
N GLU A 3 24.29 2.80 -5.12
CA GLU A 3 23.93 4.16 -4.69
C GLU A 3 23.43 4.06 -3.24
N GLU A 4 23.91 4.97 -2.39
CA GLU A 4 23.43 5.07 -1.02
C GLU A 4 21.96 5.51 -1.07
N ILE A 5 21.06 4.69 -0.53
CA ILE A 5 19.62 4.94 -0.57
C ILE A 5 19.30 6.10 0.38
N ASP A 6 18.75 7.20 -0.16
CA ASP A 6 18.17 8.28 0.64
C ASP A 6 16.79 7.84 1.15
N TYR A 7 16.77 7.32 2.38
CA TYR A 7 15.52 6.88 3.02
C TYR A 7 14.55 8.03 3.32
N ASN A 8 15.03 9.27 3.38
CA ASN A 8 14.14 10.42 3.54
C ASN A 8 13.41 10.71 2.22
N GLU A 9 14.13 10.72 1.09
CA GLU A 9 13.53 10.85 -0.23
C GLU A 9 12.57 9.69 -0.53
N PHE A 10 13.00 8.45 -0.31
CA PHE A 10 12.16 7.26 -0.52
C PHE A 10 10.84 7.32 0.25
N LEU A 11 10.89 7.62 1.54
CA LEU A 11 9.69 7.71 2.38
C LEU A 11 8.82 8.91 1.98
N ARG A 12 9.40 10.03 1.53
CA ARG A 12 8.63 11.16 1.00
C ARG A 12 7.93 10.83 -0.31
N ASP A 13 8.59 10.10 -1.20
CA ASP A 13 8.00 9.67 -2.45
C ASP A 13 6.84 8.69 -2.24
N LEU A 14 6.98 7.79 -1.25
CA LEU A 14 5.90 6.89 -0.86
C LEU A 14 4.64 7.66 -0.44
N ILE A 15 4.81 8.73 0.36
CA ILE A 15 3.73 9.62 0.79
C ILE A 15 3.00 10.24 -0.41
N LEU A 16 3.75 10.63 -1.44
CA LEU A 16 3.22 11.38 -2.58
C LEU A 16 2.58 10.50 -3.65
N THR A 17 3.09 9.29 -3.85
CA THR A 17 2.76 8.46 -5.03
C THR A 17 2.01 7.18 -4.68
N SER A 18 2.14 6.67 -3.46
CA SER A 18 1.55 5.38 -3.01
C SER A 18 1.90 4.17 -3.89
N ALA A 19 2.87 4.32 -4.80
CA ALA A 19 3.37 3.29 -5.71
C ALA A 19 4.83 3.61 -6.09
N ILE A 20 5.72 2.62 -5.95
CA ILE A 20 7.16 2.81 -6.15
C ILE A 20 7.65 1.87 -7.24
N ARG A 21 8.57 2.37 -8.10
CA ARG A 21 9.22 1.56 -9.14
C ARG A 21 9.99 0.38 -8.52
N THR A 22 9.87 -0.78 -9.16
CA THR A 22 10.38 -2.08 -8.70
C THR A 22 11.89 -2.11 -8.46
N GLU A 23 12.68 -1.47 -9.33
CA GLU A 23 14.15 -1.49 -9.28
C GLU A 23 14.73 -0.83 -8.01
N THR A 24 14.05 0.19 -7.47
CA THR A 24 14.46 0.86 -6.23
C THR A 24 14.09 0.04 -4.99
N LEU A 25 13.03 -0.77 -5.06
CA LEU A 25 12.58 -1.50 -3.89
C LEU A 25 13.33 -2.82 -3.66
N GLU A 26 13.80 -3.47 -4.73
CA GLU A 26 14.55 -4.74 -4.61
C GLU A 26 15.82 -4.56 -3.78
N SER A 27 16.59 -3.48 -4.03
CA SER A 27 17.78 -3.16 -3.23
C SER A 27 17.43 -2.82 -1.77
N ILE A 28 16.34 -2.08 -1.54
CA ILE A 28 15.84 -1.80 -0.18
C ILE A 28 15.49 -3.10 0.54
N LEU A 29 14.79 -4.02 -0.12
CA LEU A 29 14.42 -5.31 0.48
C LEU A 29 15.66 -6.14 0.83
N GLU A 30 16.64 -6.24 -0.09
CA GLU A 30 17.90 -6.96 0.14
C GLU A 30 18.66 -6.42 1.37
N ASP A 31 18.75 -5.10 1.52
CA ASP A 31 19.48 -4.46 2.62
C ASP A 31 18.69 -4.40 3.95
N ASN A 32 17.39 -4.68 3.93
CA ASN A 32 16.49 -4.51 5.08
C ASN A 32 15.68 -5.77 5.40
N GLN A 33 16.34 -6.93 5.43
CA GLN A 33 15.71 -8.22 5.78
C GLN A 33 14.99 -8.21 7.15
N ASP A 34 15.48 -7.42 8.10
CA ASP A 34 14.86 -7.24 9.42
C ASP A 34 13.53 -6.46 9.37
N CYS A 35 13.31 -5.69 8.31
CA CYS A 35 12.10 -4.92 8.05
C CYS A 35 11.09 -5.67 7.20
N LEU A 36 11.29 -6.95 6.92
CA LEU A 36 10.33 -7.71 6.11
C LEU A 36 9.09 -8.11 6.92
N TYR A 37 7.98 -8.22 6.18
CA TYR A 37 6.69 -8.69 6.65
C TYR A 37 6.27 -9.93 5.85
N THR A 38 5.85 -10.96 6.59
CA THR A 38 5.19 -12.15 6.06
C THR A 38 3.87 -12.33 6.80
N GLY A 39 2.77 -12.41 6.07
CA GLY A 39 1.43 -12.54 6.63
C GLY A 39 0.35 -12.02 5.71
N THR A 40 -0.86 -11.87 6.24
CA THR A 40 -1.99 -11.36 5.46
C THR A 40 -1.92 -9.84 5.31
N GLY A 41 -1.96 -9.34 4.08
CA GLY A 41 -2.12 -7.93 3.76
C GLY A 41 -3.52 -7.61 3.23
N TYR A 42 -3.97 -6.38 3.48
CA TYR A 42 -5.26 -5.88 3.05
C TYR A 42 -5.11 -4.56 2.29
N ARG A 43 -5.82 -4.39 1.18
CA ARG A 43 -5.75 -3.18 0.36
C ARG A 43 -7.15 -2.69 0.01
N VAL A 44 -7.35 -1.37 0.03
CA VAL A 44 -8.60 -0.75 -0.38
C VAL A 44 -8.41 -0.13 -1.76
N LEU A 45 -9.19 -0.58 -2.72
CA LEU A 45 -9.28 0.03 -4.03
C LEU A 45 -10.55 0.87 -4.09
N PHE A 46 -10.43 2.08 -4.61
CA PHE A 46 -11.54 2.99 -4.77
C PHE A 46 -11.84 3.21 -6.25
N PHE A 47 -13.11 3.14 -6.60
CA PHE A 47 -13.59 3.30 -7.96
C PHE A 47 -14.62 4.43 -8.00
N ASP A 48 -14.59 5.22 -9.07
CA ASP A 48 -15.68 6.12 -9.40
C ASP A 48 -16.83 5.37 -10.09
N ARG A 49 -17.90 6.11 -10.42
CA ARG A 49 -19.09 5.54 -11.03
C ARG A 49 -18.86 5.02 -12.45
N GLU A 50 -17.96 5.65 -13.19
CA GLU A 50 -17.68 5.32 -14.59
C GLU A 50 -16.98 3.96 -14.67
N HIS A 51 -15.97 3.73 -13.83
CA HIS A 51 -15.24 2.46 -13.76
C HIS A 51 -16.16 1.26 -13.50
N ILE A 52 -17.17 1.44 -12.63
CA ILE A 52 -18.08 0.35 -12.25
C ILE A 52 -19.20 0.15 -13.27
N SER A 53 -19.59 1.21 -13.98
CA SER A 53 -20.72 1.15 -14.93
C SER A 53 -20.51 0.16 -16.07
N HIS A 54 -19.26 -0.17 -16.36
CA HIS A 54 -18.85 -1.11 -17.40
C HIS A 54 -18.64 -2.55 -16.89
N VAL A 55 -18.76 -2.78 -15.58
CA VAL A 55 -18.50 -4.10 -14.97
C VAL A 55 -19.78 -4.82 -14.61
N ASP A 56 -19.90 -6.05 -15.13
CA ASP A 56 -20.96 -6.98 -14.77
C ASP A 56 -20.64 -7.61 -13.41
N ILE A 57 -21.08 -6.95 -12.34
CA ILE A 57 -20.85 -7.38 -10.95
C ILE A 57 -21.30 -8.84 -10.71
N SER A 58 -22.29 -9.33 -11.47
CA SER A 58 -22.75 -10.72 -11.35
C SER A 58 -21.70 -11.76 -11.75
N LYS A 59 -20.70 -11.36 -12.55
CA LYS A 59 -19.57 -12.19 -12.98
C LYS A 59 -18.34 -12.04 -12.09
N GLY A 60 -18.44 -11.25 -11.01
CA GLY A 60 -17.32 -10.93 -10.14
C GLY A 60 -16.82 -9.50 -10.32
N LEU A 61 -15.93 -9.10 -9.42
CA LEU A 61 -15.33 -7.77 -9.39
C LEU A 61 -13.83 -7.82 -9.69
N GLU A 62 -13.28 -9.01 -9.88
CA GLU A 62 -11.88 -9.27 -10.22
C GLU A 62 -11.40 -8.50 -11.47
N PRO A 63 -12.21 -8.29 -12.53
CA PRO A 63 -11.80 -7.48 -13.67
C PRO A 63 -11.56 -5.98 -13.37
N LEU A 64 -11.94 -5.49 -12.19
CA LEU A 64 -11.62 -4.13 -11.74
C LEU A 64 -10.24 -4.02 -11.08
N VAL A 65 -9.59 -5.15 -10.81
CA VAL A 65 -8.32 -5.19 -10.10
C VAL A 65 -7.19 -5.35 -11.12
N ASP A 66 -6.50 -4.26 -11.39
CA ASP A 66 -5.32 -4.27 -12.26
C ASP A 66 -4.10 -4.78 -11.50
N ILE A 67 -3.47 -5.84 -12.04
CA ILE A 67 -2.21 -6.39 -11.53
C ILE A 67 -1.09 -5.87 -12.44
N GLU A 68 -0.42 -4.81 -12.01
CA GLU A 68 0.61 -4.15 -12.83
C GLU A 68 2.05 -4.57 -12.46
N GLY A 69 2.22 -5.34 -11.38
CA GLY A 69 3.53 -5.83 -10.93
C GLY A 69 4.38 -4.77 -10.20
N TYR A 70 3.79 -3.65 -9.80
CA TYR A 70 4.44 -2.64 -8.97
C TYR A 70 4.24 -2.92 -7.49
N TYR A 71 5.07 -2.28 -6.65
CA TYR A 71 4.85 -2.30 -5.22
C TYR A 71 3.71 -1.35 -4.86
N GLU A 72 2.74 -1.90 -4.16
CA GLU A 72 1.51 -1.25 -3.74
C GLU A 72 1.40 -1.27 -2.22
N SER A 73 0.73 -0.27 -1.67
CA SER A 73 0.48 -0.16 -0.23
C SER A 73 -0.65 -1.08 0.25
N PHE A 74 -0.36 -1.85 1.30
CA PHE A 74 -1.29 -2.71 2.03
C PHE A 74 -1.25 -2.36 3.52
N SER A 75 -2.35 -2.56 4.23
CA SER A 75 -2.38 -2.61 5.69
C SER A 75 -2.21 -4.06 6.17
N LYS A 76 -1.50 -4.26 7.29
CA LYS A 76 -1.38 -5.60 7.93
C LYS A 76 -2.70 -6.11 8.52
N THR A 77 -3.64 -5.21 8.79
CA THR A 77 -4.93 -5.54 9.39
C THR A 77 -6.07 -4.87 8.65
N LEU A 78 -7.26 -5.47 8.76
CA LEU A 78 -8.51 -4.84 8.32
C LEU A 78 -8.78 -3.52 9.04
N GLU A 79 -8.36 -3.36 10.29
CA GLU A 79 -8.54 -2.10 11.02
C GLU A 79 -7.64 -1.00 10.43
N GLY A 80 -6.39 -1.33 10.08
CA GLY A 80 -5.48 -0.40 9.39
C GLY A 80 -6.10 0.17 8.12
N THR A 81 -6.84 -0.64 7.35
CA THR A 81 -7.55 -0.17 6.15
C THR A 81 -8.61 0.90 6.43
N GLN A 82 -9.14 0.97 7.66
CA GLN A 82 -10.13 1.96 8.07
C GLN A 82 -9.49 3.25 8.58
N LYS A 83 -8.20 3.19 8.94
CA LYS A 83 -7.40 4.36 9.30
C LYS A 83 -6.83 5.08 8.08
N LEU A 84 -6.84 4.41 6.91
CA LEU A 84 -6.42 4.99 5.64
C LEU A 84 -7.05 6.36 5.44
N ARG A 85 -6.18 7.35 5.26
CA ARG A 85 -6.61 8.71 5.02
C ARG A 85 -6.99 8.87 3.56
N ILE A 86 -8.29 8.73 3.30
CA ILE A 86 -8.86 8.96 1.98
C ILE A 86 -8.81 10.46 1.68
N ASN A 87 -8.23 10.83 0.54
CA ASN A 87 -8.23 12.22 0.09
C ASN A 87 -9.68 12.62 -0.28
N PRO A 88 -10.28 13.59 0.41
CA PRO A 88 -11.68 13.97 0.22
C PRO A 88 -11.97 14.63 -1.15
N LEU A 89 -10.93 14.97 -1.93
CA LEU A 89 -11.09 15.54 -3.26
C LEU A 89 -11.48 14.50 -4.33
N PHE A 90 -11.35 13.21 -4.04
CA PHE A 90 -11.76 12.16 -4.97
C PHE A 90 -13.19 11.70 -4.67
N ASN A 91 -14.06 11.79 -5.69
CA ASN A 91 -15.41 11.26 -5.64
C ASN A 91 -15.38 9.72 -5.78
N HIS A 92 -15.02 9.04 -4.70
CA HIS A 92 -15.08 7.59 -4.63
C HIS A 92 -16.55 7.15 -4.48
N HIS A 93 -17.02 6.30 -5.40
CA HIS A 93 -18.40 5.83 -5.44
C HIS A 93 -18.51 4.37 -5.01
N PHE A 94 -17.39 3.64 -5.03
CA PHE A 94 -17.33 2.26 -4.59
C PHE A 94 -15.97 1.94 -4.04
N ARG A 95 -15.94 1.04 -3.07
CA ARG A 95 -14.70 0.50 -2.52
C ARG A 95 -14.71 -1.02 -2.59
N ILE A 96 -13.56 -1.58 -2.88
CA ILE A 96 -13.26 -3.00 -2.79
C ILE A 96 -12.15 -3.17 -1.76
N VAL A 97 -12.27 -4.18 -0.90
CA VAL A 97 -11.21 -4.59 0.02
C VAL A 97 -10.66 -5.92 -0.47
N LEU A 98 -9.36 -5.90 -0.77
CA LEU A 98 -8.58 -7.07 -1.14
C LEU A 98 -7.91 -7.66 0.10
N GLU A 99 -7.73 -8.97 0.09
CA GLU A 99 -6.92 -9.75 1.02
C GLU A 99 -5.91 -10.57 0.21
N MET A 100 -4.65 -10.62 0.64
CA MET A 100 -3.60 -11.41 -0.02
C MET A 100 -2.59 -11.92 1.01
N GLN A 101 -1.95 -13.07 0.73
CA GLN A 101 -0.78 -13.48 1.49
C GLN A 101 0.48 -12.78 0.96
N ILE A 102 1.14 -12.03 1.83
CA ILE A 102 2.40 -11.36 1.56
C ILE A 102 3.52 -12.25 2.10
N ASN A 103 4.44 -12.65 1.21
CA ASN A 103 5.59 -13.48 1.59
C ASN A 103 6.86 -12.66 1.84
N ASN A 104 6.98 -11.50 1.21
CA ASN A 104 8.18 -10.64 1.27
C ASN A 104 7.82 -9.16 1.09
N GLY A 105 6.99 -8.62 1.98
CA GLY A 105 6.61 -7.20 1.94
C GLY A 105 7.55 -6.34 2.79
N LEU A 106 7.74 -5.09 2.40
CA LEU A 106 8.50 -4.12 3.19
C LEU A 106 7.62 -3.49 4.26
N ASP A 107 7.88 -3.78 5.53
CA ASP A 107 7.17 -3.17 6.67
C ASP A 107 7.65 -1.73 6.87
N ILE A 108 6.82 -0.77 6.46
CA ILE A 108 7.19 0.64 6.48
C ILE A 108 7.37 1.16 7.91
N ASN A 109 6.59 0.65 8.87
CA ASN A 109 6.77 1.00 10.28
C ASN A 109 8.11 0.51 10.83
N LYS A 110 8.57 -0.70 10.47
CA LYS A 110 9.90 -1.17 10.88
C LYS A 110 11.00 -0.36 10.22
N LEU A 111 10.90 -0.11 8.91
CA LEU A 111 11.88 0.67 8.16
C LEU A 111 11.99 2.10 8.72
N PHE A 112 10.86 2.76 8.93
CA PHE A 112 10.77 4.08 9.56
C PHE A 112 11.49 4.09 10.91
N ASN A 113 11.22 3.13 11.79
CA ASN A 113 11.86 3.07 13.11
C ASN A 113 13.38 2.82 13.02
N LYS A 114 13.83 2.00 12.07
CA LYS A 114 15.25 1.72 11.82
C LYS A 114 16.02 2.97 11.42
N TYR A 115 15.42 3.82 10.57
CA TYR A 115 16.07 5.01 10.01
C TYR A 115 15.65 6.32 10.66
N LYS A 116 14.74 6.32 11.64
CA LYS A 116 14.13 7.50 12.26
C LYS A 116 15.12 8.61 12.64
N SER A 117 16.29 8.27 13.17
CA SER A 117 17.31 9.24 13.59
C SER A 117 18.01 9.97 12.43
N LYS A 118 17.81 9.51 11.19
CA LYS A 118 18.37 10.07 9.97
C LYS A 118 17.33 10.81 9.11
N LEU A 119 16.06 10.79 9.52
CA LEU A 119 14.96 11.39 8.76
C LEU A 119 14.74 12.86 9.14
N GLU A 120 14.21 13.63 8.20
CA GLU A 120 13.76 14.99 8.44
C GLU A 120 12.53 15.00 9.38
N GLU A 121 12.38 16.08 10.15
CA GLU A 121 11.28 16.23 11.12
C GLU A 121 9.89 16.12 10.47
N GLU A 122 9.75 16.60 9.23
CA GLU A 122 8.50 16.52 8.48
C GLU A 122 8.13 15.07 8.12
N THR A 123 9.09 14.31 7.60
CA THR A 123 8.92 12.87 7.32
C THR A 123 8.54 12.11 8.59
N ILE A 124 9.20 12.41 9.71
CA ILE A 124 8.88 11.82 11.02
C ILE A 124 7.43 12.10 11.42
N LYS A 125 7.01 13.36 11.36
CA LYS A 125 5.63 13.75 11.72
C LYS A 125 4.59 13.04 10.88
N TYR A 126 4.83 12.91 9.58
CA TYR A 126 3.89 12.22 8.69
C TYR A 126 3.76 10.75 9.06
N TYR A 127 4.87 10.02 9.19
CA TYR A 127 4.81 8.59 9.50
C TYR A 127 4.29 8.29 10.90
N GLU A 128 4.54 9.16 11.88
CA GLU A 128 3.89 9.03 13.19
C GLU A 128 2.37 9.23 13.12
N PHE A 129 1.90 10.06 12.18
CA PHE A 129 0.49 10.38 11.98
C PHE A 129 -0.30 9.30 11.21
N CYS A 130 0.37 8.53 10.34
CA CYS A 130 -0.23 7.41 9.61
C CYS A 130 0.18 6.02 10.12
N LYS A 131 1.00 5.90 11.17
CA LYS A 131 1.50 4.60 11.69
C LYS A 131 0.43 3.53 11.91
N ASP A 132 -0.79 3.95 12.28
CA ASP A 132 -1.92 3.08 12.61
C ASP A 132 -2.58 2.48 11.35
N GLU A 133 -2.18 2.92 10.15
CA GLU A 133 -2.52 2.29 8.87
C GLU A 133 -1.75 0.97 8.68
N GLU A 134 -0.70 0.74 9.48
CA GLU A 134 0.12 -0.48 9.50
C GLU A 134 0.64 -0.86 8.11
N GLU A 135 1.21 0.12 7.40
CA GLU A 135 1.61 0.00 6.01
C GLU A 135 2.69 -1.06 5.75
N VAL A 136 2.47 -1.82 4.69
CA VAL A 136 3.41 -2.75 4.07
C VAL A 136 3.37 -2.53 2.56
N LEU A 137 4.54 -2.40 1.93
CA LEU A 137 4.65 -2.44 0.48
C LEU A 137 4.82 -3.88 0.00
N SER A 138 3.99 -4.30 -0.95
CA SER A 138 4.08 -5.61 -1.58
C SER A 138 3.60 -5.53 -3.03
N ILE A 139 4.01 -6.47 -3.86
CA ILE A 139 3.45 -6.63 -5.20
C ILE A 139 2.11 -7.37 -5.08
N LEU A 140 1.05 -6.79 -5.64
CA LEU A 140 -0.23 -7.48 -5.79
C LEU A 140 -0.08 -8.62 -6.81
N ASP A 141 -0.61 -9.80 -6.51
CA ASP A 141 -0.61 -10.93 -7.43
C ASP A 141 -1.99 -11.59 -7.54
N SER A 142 -2.13 -12.54 -8.47
CA SER A 142 -3.40 -13.22 -8.77
C SER A 142 -3.99 -14.07 -7.63
N SER A 143 -3.28 -14.23 -6.51
CA SER A 143 -3.77 -14.95 -5.33
C SER A 143 -4.68 -14.10 -4.43
N PHE A 144 -4.90 -12.83 -4.77
CA PHE A 144 -5.79 -11.95 -4.01
C PHE A 144 -7.22 -12.50 -3.91
N LYS A 145 -7.92 -12.08 -2.86
CA LYS A 145 -9.35 -12.32 -2.66
C LYS A 145 -10.07 -11.01 -2.42
N ILE A 146 -11.24 -10.85 -3.02
CA ILE A 146 -12.16 -9.76 -2.69
C ILE A 146 -12.96 -10.19 -1.46
N ILE A 147 -12.72 -9.54 -0.32
CA ILE A 147 -13.34 -9.91 0.96
C ILE A 147 -14.46 -8.95 1.39
N ASN A 148 -14.52 -7.77 0.78
CA ASN A 148 -15.58 -6.80 1.02
C ASN A 148 -15.72 -5.87 -0.18
N HIS A 149 -16.94 -5.44 -0.48
CA HIS A 149 -17.20 -4.37 -1.43
C HIS A 149 -18.44 -3.58 -1.00
N LYS A 150 -18.41 -2.24 -1.14
CA LYS A 150 -19.55 -1.39 -0.81
C LYS A 150 -19.63 -0.18 -1.74
N PRO A 151 -20.82 0.18 -2.25
CA PRO A 151 -21.04 1.53 -2.77
C PRO A 151 -20.95 2.56 -1.64
N PHE A 152 -20.49 3.77 -1.95
CA PHE A 152 -20.65 4.92 -1.06
C PHE A 152 -22.11 5.39 -1.14
N SER A 153 -22.77 5.47 0.02
CA SER A 153 -24.14 5.98 0.19
C SER A 153 -24.17 7.49 0.24
#